data_AF-A0AAD9F664-F1
#
_entry.id   AF-A0AAD9F664-F1
#
_cell.length_a   1.000
_cell.length_b   1.000
_cell.length_c   1.000
_cell.angle_alpha   90.00
_cell.angle_beta   90.00
_cell.angle_gamma   90.00
#
_symmetry.space_group_name_H-M   'P 1'
#
loop_
_entity.id
_entity.type
_entity.pdbx_description
1 polymer ?
#
loop_
_entity_poly.entity_id
_entity_poly.type
_entity_poly.pdbx_seq_one_letter_code
_entity_poly.pdbx_strand_id
1 'polypeptide(L)'
;MKILYIGSASQASLRLSLPSSFPDPCKPCLVPGASLWDVVWGFSELQADEILRSSSFFQELRAGNLTQRCYTHFLQQEALYLTGVSSTLEALIGRLQESLPGSPTPQWLRLSFPPLVVDDPVYFLLALSARVQLRVLMAGEMMGVGVKESRVLQQWKEDTQEEVTWILRLRKLMEERQGHMDAFKAINIFREQMMNQKSFYKALACDEEEKKR
;
A
#
# COMPACT_ATOMS: atom_id res chain seq x y z
N MET A 1 1.95 -10.07 19.33
CA MET A 1 2.96 -9.17 19.92
C MET A 1 2.34 -7.79 19.96
N LYS A 2 1.93 -7.32 21.15
CA LYS A 2 1.26 -6.02 21.34
C LYS A 2 2.33 -4.96 21.59
N ILE A 3 2.39 -3.92 20.76
CA ILE A 3 3.21 -2.74 21.05
C ILE A 3 2.30 -1.72 21.75
N LEU A 4 2.62 -1.46 23.02
CA LEU A 4 2.02 -0.42 23.85
C LEU A 4 2.71 0.92 23.52
N TYR A 5 1.95 1.92 23.08
CA TYR A 5 2.39 3.32 23.12
C TYR A 5 1.97 3.94 24.46
N ILE A 6 2.95 4.32 25.28
CA ILE A 6 2.75 5.23 26.42
C ILE A 6 3.20 6.60 25.96
N GLY A 7 2.27 7.56 26.05
CA GLY A 7 2.47 8.93 25.59
C GLY A 7 3.16 9.86 26.60
N SER A 8 3.19 11.12 26.16
CA SER A 8 3.11 12.38 26.90
C SER A 8 4.28 13.32 26.67
N ALA A 9 3.91 14.51 26.19
CA ALA A 9 4.76 15.67 26.08
C ALA A 9 5.12 16.18 27.48
N SER A 10 6.40 16.52 27.69
CA SER A 10 6.82 17.44 28.74
C SER A 10 7.93 18.32 28.20
N GLN A 11 7.67 19.63 28.17
CA GLN A 11 8.67 20.66 27.90
C GLN A 11 9.74 20.60 29.01
N ALA A 12 10.99 20.41 28.61
CA ALA A 12 12.14 20.73 29.44
C ALA A 12 13.11 21.55 28.60
N SER A 13 13.21 22.82 28.96
CA SER A 13 14.15 23.78 28.37
C SER A 13 15.57 23.39 28.77
N LEU A 14 16.37 22.93 27.80
CA LEU A 14 17.81 22.76 27.96
C LEU A 14 18.49 23.59 26.87
N ARG A 15 19.09 24.71 27.30
CA ARG A 15 20.04 25.49 26.51
C ARG A 15 21.24 24.59 26.20
N LEU A 16 21.36 24.16 24.95
CA LEU A 16 22.57 23.56 24.40
C LEU A 16 23.09 24.49 23.30
N SER A 17 24.31 24.95 23.52
CA SER A 17 25.14 25.77 22.64
C SER A 17 25.27 25.17 21.24
N LEU A 18 24.99 25.98 20.20
CA LEU A 18 25.16 25.62 18.79
C LEU A 18 26.62 25.33 18.46
N PRO A 19 26.95 24.20 17.81
CA PRO A 19 28.15 24.09 16.99
C PRO A 19 27.93 24.89 15.69
N SER A 20 28.87 25.78 15.40
CA SER A 20 28.94 26.60 14.20
C SER A 20 29.35 25.75 12.99
N SER A 21 28.39 25.05 12.39
CA SER A 21 28.40 24.63 10.98
C SER A 21 27.05 24.00 10.69
N PHE A 22 26.15 24.73 10.05
CA PHE A 22 24.98 24.12 9.45
C PHE A 22 25.47 23.18 8.34
N PRO A 23 25.20 21.87 8.41
CA PRO A 23 25.31 21.05 7.21
C PRO A 23 24.33 21.63 6.19
N ASP A 24 24.69 21.59 4.91
CA ASP A 24 23.77 21.84 3.81
C ASP A 24 22.40 21.19 4.10
N PRO A 25 21.27 21.81 3.72
CA PRO A 25 19.95 21.28 4.02
C PRO A 25 19.84 19.88 3.43
N CYS A 26 20.10 18.87 4.24
CA CYS A 26 19.94 17.48 3.87
C CYS A 26 18.52 17.37 3.36
N LYS A 27 18.37 16.96 2.09
CA LYS A 27 17.14 16.34 1.61
C LYS A 27 16.62 15.45 2.74
N PRO A 28 15.37 15.56 3.16
CA PRO A 28 14.93 15.07 4.46
C PRO A 28 15.33 13.62 4.71
N CYS A 29 16.42 13.45 5.46
CA CYS A 29 17.01 12.15 5.72
C CYS A 29 16.19 11.50 6.83
N LEU A 30 15.88 10.21 6.65
CA LEU A 30 15.36 9.38 7.73
C LEU A 30 16.36 9.42 8.91
N VAL A 31 15.83 9.41 10.12
CA VAL A 31 16.66 9.28 11.33
C VAL A 31 17.48 7.98 11.22
N PRO A 32 18.78 7.98 11.58
CA PRO A 32 19.59 6.77 11.52
C PRO A 32 18.93 5.59 12.22
N GLY A 33 18.82 4.45 11.53
CA GLY A 33 18.16 3.24 12.01
C GLY A 33 16.64 3.16 11.77
N ALA A 34 16.00 4.22 11.25
CA ALA A 34 14.60 4.16 10.84
C ALA A 34 14.45 3.48 9.47
N SER A 35 13.48 2.56 9.36
CA SER A 35 13.08 1.96 8.09
C SER A 35 12.05 2.84 7.39
N LEU A 36 12.30 3.22 6.13
CA LEU A 36 11.33 3.97 5.33
C LEU A 36 10.00 3.21 5.24
N TRP A 37 10.07 1.87 5.15
CA TRP A 37 8.91 0.99 5.10
C TRP A 37 8.00 1.16 6.33
N ASP A 38 8.59 1.13 7.52
CA ASP A 38 7.83 1.26 8.77
C ASP A 38 7.29 2.68 8.93
N VAL A 39 8.06 3.69 8.49
CA VAL A 39 7.66 5.10 8.55
C VAL A 39 6.44 5.36 7.65
N VAL A 40 6.48 4.98 6.38
CA VAL A 40 5.35 5.24 5.46
C VAL A 40 4.07 4.52 5.90
N TRP A 41 4.20 3.32 6.47
CA TRP A 41 3.09 2.58 7.05
C TRP A 41 2.52 3.30 8.28
N GLY A 42 3.37 3.68 9.23
CA GLY A 42 2.97 4.39 10.46
C GLY A 42 2.19 5.67 10.20
N PHE A 43 2.52 6.42 9.14
CA PHE A 43 1.76 7.61 8.72
C PHE A 43 0.40 7.31 8.08
N SER A 44 0.12 6.05 7.77
CA SER A 44 -1.09 5.61 7.07
C SER A 44 -1.92 4.57 7.82
N GLU A 45 -1.53 4.21 9.05
CA GLU A 45 -2.25 3.22 9.88
C GLU A 45 -3.70 3.62 10.13
N LEU A 46 -3.96 4.91 10.38
CA LEU A 46 -5.32 5.40 10.62
C LEU A 46 -6.25 5.15 9.43
N GLN A 47 -5.73 5.25 8.20
CA GLN A 47 -6.47 4.94 6.98
C GLN A 47 -6.76 3.45 6.88
N ALA A 48 -5.81 2.59 7.23
CA ALA A 48 -6.00 1.15 7.25
C ALA A 48 -7.08 0.75 8.28
N ASP A 49 -7.00 1.29 9.49
CA ASP A 49 -7.98 1.07 10.57
C ASP A 49 -9.37 1.56 10.19
N GLU A 50 -9.47 2.69 9.48
CA GLU A 50 -10.75 3.19 9.01
C GLU A 50 -11.34 2.26 7.95
N ILE A 51 -10.56 1.79 6.98
CA ILE A 51 -11.01 0.82 5.97
C ILE A 51 -11.59 -0.44 6.63
N LEU A 52 -10.87 -1.01 7.60
CA LEU A 52 -11.29 -2.22 8.31
C LEU A 52 -12.58 -2.04 9.12
N ARG A 53 -12.84 -0.82 9.61
CA ARG A 53 -14.01 -0.50 10.43
C ARG A 53 -15.22 -0.09 9.60
N SER A 54 -15.03 0.70 8.55
CA SER A 54 -16.14 1.35 7.83
C SER A 54 -16.57 0.65 6.55
N SER A 55 -15.78 -0.27 6.00
CA SER A 55 -16.14 -0.95 4.76
C SER A 55 -17.19 -2.03 5.00
N SER A 56 -18.33 -1.93 4.31
CA SER A 56 -19.37 -2.97 4.30
C SER A 56 -18.83 -4.31 3.81
N PHE A 57 -17.92 -4.29 2.84
CA PHE A 57 -17.24 -5.50 2.35
C PHE A 57 -16.54 -6.25 3.48
N PHE A 58 -15.72 -5.56 4.29
CA PHE A 58 -15.02 -6.20 5.40
C PHE A 58 -15.95 -6.65 6.51
N GLN A 59 -16.99 -5.87 6.81
CA GLN A 59 -17.97 -6.23 7.83
C GLN A 59 -18.69 -7.53 7.45
N GLU A 60 -19.21 -7.62 6.22
CA GLU A 60 -19.92 -8.81 5.73
C GLU A 60 -18.98 -10.01 5.57
N LEU A 61 -17.75 -9.79 5.12
CA LEU A 61 -16.75 -10.84 5.00
C LEU A 61 -16.35 -11.39 6.38
N ARG A 62 -16.16 -10.54 7.40
CA ARG A 62 -15.88 -10.97 8.79
C ARG A 62 -17.07 -11.72 9.39
N ALA A 63 -18.30 -11.29 9.09
CA ALA A 63 -19.52 -11.95 9.55
C ALA A 63 -19.79 -13.29 8.84
N GLY A 64 -19.07 -13.61 7.76
CA GLY A 64 -19.32 -14.77 6.92
C GLY A 64 -20.61 -14.66 6.10
N ASN A 65 -21.09 -13.43 5.87
CA ASN A 65 -22.33 -13.10 5.17
C ASN A 65 -22.08 -12.45 3.80
N LEU A 66 -20.81 -12.36 3.37
CA LEU A 66 -20.47 -11.78 2.08
C LEU A 66 -21.18 -12.52 0.94
N THR A 67 -22.06 -11.81 0.24
CA THR A 67 -22.82 -12.38 -0.88
C THR A 67 -21.92 -12.61 -2.09
N GLN A 68 -22.30 -13.58 -2.92
CA GLN A 68 -21.61 -13.84 -4.18
C GLN A 68 -21.57 -12.58 -5.07
N ARG A 69 -22.66 -11.81 -5.10
CA ARG A 69 -22.75 -10.55 -5.84
C ARG A 69 -21.71 -9.54 -5.36
N CYS A 70 -21.59 -9.33 -4.04
CA CYS A 70 -20.60 -8.39 -3.52
C CYS A 70 -19.17 -8.85 -3.81
N TYR A 71 -18.89 -10.16 -3.67
CA TYR A 71 -17.59 -10.72 -4.00
C TYR A 71 -17.25 -10.60 -5.49
N THR A 72 -18.21 -10.84 -6.40
CA THR A 72 -18.00 -10.63 -7.84
C THR A 72 -17.74 -9.16 -8.17
N HIS A 73 -18.46 -8.23 -7.55
CA HIS A 73 -18.20 -6.80 -7.76
C HIS A 73 -16.79 -6.41 -7.29
N PHE A 74 -16.34 -6.92 -6.13
CA PHE A 74 -14.95 -6.78 -5.69
C PHE A 74 -13.96 -7.30 -6.74
N LEU A 75 -14.15 -8.53 -7.25
CA LEU A 75 -13.27 -9.11 -8.27
C LEU A 75 -13.22 -8.31 -9.59
N GLN A 76 -14.34 -7.68 -9.98
CA GLN A 76 -14.37 -6.80 -11.16
C GLN A 76 -13.52 -5.54 -10.95
N GLN A 77 -13.65 -4.89 -9.79
CA GLN A 77 -12.85 -3.71 -9.46
C GLN A 77 -11.36 -4.06 -9.32
N GLU A 78 -11.06 -5.25 -8.78
CA GLU A 78 -9.72 -5.82 -8.73
C GLU A 78 -9.10 -5.99 -10.10
N ALA A 79 -9.83 -6.60 -11.04
CA ALA A 79 -9.35 -6.79 -12.40
C ALA A 79 -8.99 -5.46 -13.07
N LEU A 80 -9.85 -4.44 -12.92
CA LEU A 80 -9.59 -3.10 -13.47
C LEU A 80 -8.34 -2.46 -12.85
N TYR A 81 -8.16 -2.57 -11.54
CA TYR A 81 -6.96 -2.08 -10.87
C TYR A 81 -5.69 -2.78 -11.40
N LEU A 82 -5.72 -4.11 -11.49
CA LEU A 82 -4.58 -4.91 -11.95
C LEU A 82 -4.24 -4.64 -13.42
N THR A 83 -5.23 -4.38 -14.27
CA THR A 83 -4.99 -3.89 -15.63
C THR A 83 -4.21 -2.57 -15.62
N GLY A 84 -4.60 -1.61 -14.78
CA GLY A 84 -3.88 -0.34 -14.64
C GLY A 84 -2.44 -0.51 -14.14
N VAL A 85 -2.22 -1.42 -13.19
CA VAL A 85 -0.88 -1.78 -12.71
C VAL A 85 -0.03 -2.37 -13.83
N SER A 86 -0.59 -3.33 -14.59
CA SER A 86 0.10 -3.97 -15.72
C SER A 86 0.53 -2.95 -16.76
N SER A 87 -0.38 -2.09 -17.21
CA SER A 87 -0.06 -1.06 -18.20
C SER A 87 1.01 -0.08 -17.71
N THR A 88 0.99 0.29 -16.43
CA THR A 88 2.02 1.16 -15.85
C THR A 88 3.39 0.47 -15.80
N LEU A 89 3.42 -0.82 -15.47
CA LEU A 89 4.64 -1.62 -15.45
C LEU A 89 5.24 -1.76 -16.86
N GLU A 90 4.41 -2.02 -17.88
CA GLU A 90 4.84 -2.06 -19.28
C GLU A 90 5.47 -0.74 -19.72
N ALA A 91 4.86 0.41 -19.38
CA ALA A 91 5.40 1.72 -19.67
C ALA A 91 6.73 2.00 -18.94
N LEU A 92 6.92 1.48 -17.72
CA LEU A 92 8.18 1.57 -17.00
C LEU A 92 9.27 0.72 -17.65
N ILE A 93 8.95 -0.53 -18.02
CA ILE A 93 9.86 -1.44 -18.73
C ILE A 93 10.32 -0.82 -20.05
N GLY A 94 9.39 -0.24 -20.81
CA GLY A 94 9.69 0.46 -22.07
C GLY A 94 10.73 1.56 -21.92
N ARG A 95 10.53 2.43 -20.93
CA ARG A 95 11.46 3.54 -20.65
C ARG A 95 12.84 3.03 -20.24
N LEU A 96 12.90 1.98 -19.44
CA LEU A 96 14.17 1.34 -19.07
C LEU A 96 14.88 0.77 -20.30
N GLN A 97 14.15 0.12 -21.21
CA GLN A 97 14.70 -0.41 -22.46
C GLN A 97 15.18 0.70 -23.40
N GLU A 98 14.46 1.82 -23.50
CA GLU A 98 14.87 3.00 -24.28
C GLU A 98 16.15 3.66 -23.75
N SER A 99 16.35 3.63 -22.43
CA SER A 99 17.55 4.20 -21.78
C SER A 99 18.81 3.33 -21.92
N LEU A 100 18.67 2.08 -22.41
CA LEU A 100 19.79 1.18 -22.67
C LEU A 100 20.30 1.37 -24.11
N PRO A 101 21.58 1.71 -24.33
CA PRO A 101 22.10 1.90 -25.68
C PRO A 101 22.12 0.56 -26.45
N GLY A 102 21.23 0.42 -27.45
CA GLY A 102 21.27 -0.67 -28.43
C GLY A 102 19.98 -1.49 -28.64
N SER A 103 18.85 -1.18 -28.02
CA SER A 103 17.58 -1.90 -28.22
C SER A 103 16.54 -1.02 -28.93
N PRO A 104 15.98 -1.42 -30.09
CA PRO A 104 14.89 -0.67 -30.71
C PRO A 104 13.57 -0.90 -29.94
N THR A 105 12.96 0.17 -29.46
CA THR A 105 11.65 0.12 -28.79
C THR A 105 10.56 -0.38 -29.74
N PRO A 106 9.75 -1.38 -29.35
CA PRO A 106 8.58 -1.80 -30.13
C PRO A 106 7.51 -0.69 -30.18
N GLN A 107 7.05 -0.36 -31.39
CA GLN A 107 6.14 0.77 -31.65
C GLN A 107 4.76 0.64 -30.95
N TRP A 108 4.35 -0.56 -30.55
CA TRP A 108 3.07 -0.80 -29.87
C TRP A 108 3.05 -0.29 -28.42
N LEU A 109 4.21 -0.05 -27.81
CA LEU A 109 4.33 0.40 -26.42
C LEU A 109 4.02 1.90 -26.21
N ARG A 110 3.83 2.66 -27.29
CA ARG A 110 3.59 4.12 -27.26
C ARG A 110 2.15 4.53 -26.95
N LEU A 111 1.24 3.58 -26.78
CA LEU A 111 -0.19 3.86 -26.65
C LEU A 111 -0.75 3.22 -25.40
N SER A 112 -0.52 3.81 -24.21
CA SER A 112 -1.39 3.66 -23.03
C SER A 112 -0.98 4.53 -21.84
N PHE A 113 -1.95 5.33 -21.37
CA PHE A 113 -2.04 6.11 -20.13
C PHE A 113 -1.07 7.28 -19.88
N PRO A 114 -1.57 8.39 -19.28
CA PRO A 114 -0.76 9.55 -18.96
C PRO A 114 0.26 9.20 -17.87
N PRO A 115 1.41 9.85 -17.86
CA PRO A 115 2.51 9.48 -17.00
C PRO A 115 2.11 9.78 -15.56
N LEU A 116 1.85 8.74 -14.76
CA LEU A 116 2.24 8.85 -13.37
C LEU A 116 3.75 9.08 -13.43
N VAL A 117 4.16 10.30 -13.10
CA VAL A 117 5.55 10.78 -13.10
C VAL A 117 6.28 10.06 -11.96
N VAL A 118 6.48 8.78 -12.17
CA VAL A 118 7.38 7.96 -11.38
C VAL A 118 8.66 7.91 -12.19
N ASP A 119 9.46 8.95 -12.02
CA ASP A 119 10.78 9.07 -12.66
C ASP A 119 11.74 7.96 -12.20
N ASP A 120 11.48 7.39 -11.01
CA ASP A 120 12.25 6.30 -10.43
C ASP A 120 11.32 5.12 -10.07
N PRO A 121 11.49 3.94 -10.72
CA PRO A 121 10.67 2.74 -10.50
C PRO A 121 10.49 2.35 -9.02
N VAL A 122 11.42 2.73 -8.14
CA VAL A 122 11.31 2.45 -6.71
C VAL A 122 10.04 3.06 -6.08
N TYR A 123 9.60 4.25 -6.54
CA TYR A 123 8.37 4.87 -6.02
C TYR A 123 7.11 4.19 -6.55
N PHE A 124 7.18 3.51 -7.70
CA PHE A 124 6.06 2.71 -8.21
C PHE A 124 5.89 1.46 -7.36
N LEU A 125 7.01 0.80 -7.02
CA LEU A 125 7.01 -0.34 -6.11
C LEU A 125 6.52 0.06 -4.70
N LEU A 126 6.93 1.24 -4.23
CA LEU A 126 6.39 1.82 -2.99
C LEU A 126 4.87 2.03 -3.09
N ALA A 127 4.37 2.59 -4.20
CA ALA A 127 2.95 2.80 -4.41
C ALA A 127 2.16 1.47 -4.36
N LEU A 128 2.67 0.42 -5.01
CA LEU A 128 2.07 -0.92 -4.95
C LEU A 128 2.09 -1.50 -3.53
N SER A 129 3.16 -1.25 -2.78
CA SER A 129 3.32 -1.80 -1.43
C SER A 129 2.22 -1.36 -0.45
N ALA A 130 1.61 -0.19 -0.65
CA ALA A 130 0.48 0.26 0.18
C ALA A 130 -0.69 -0.73 0.16
N ARG A 131 -1.07 -1.21 -1.04
CA ARG A 131 -2.13 -2.20 -1.19
C ARG A 131 -1.76 -3.54 -0.58
N VAL A 132 -0.54 -4.02 -0.86
CA VAL A 132 -0.10 -5.32 -0.36
C VAL A 132 -0.05 -5.31 1.17
N GLN A 133 0.43 -4.23 1.78
CA GLN A 133 0.46 -4.09 3.25
C GLN A 133 -0.93 -4.10 3.86
N LEU A 134 -1.86 -3.39 3.21
CA LEU A 134 -3.26 -3.39 3.61
C LEU A 134 -3.88 -4.80 3.54
N ARG A 135 -3.61 -5.56 2.48
CA ARG A 135 -4.11 -6.94 2.34
C ARG A 135 -3.54 -7.90 3.38
N VAL A 136 -2.26 -7.78 3.71
CA VAL A 136 -1.66 -8.59 4.78
C VAL A 136 -2.27 -8.25 6.14
N LEU A 137 -2.49 -6.96 6.43
CA LEU A 137 -3.20 -6.55 7.65
C LEU A 137 -4.59 -7.19 7.70
N MET A 138 -5.35 -7.09 6.60
CA MET A 138 -6.67 -7.70 6.48
C MET A 138 -6.61 -9.20 6.74
N ALA A 139 -5.64 -9.92 6.15
CA ALA A 139 -5.55 -11.36 6.33
C ALA A 139 -5.26 -11.72 7.79
N GLY A 140 -4.41 -10.93 8.46
CA GLY A 140 -4.17 -11.05 9.89
C GLY A 140 -5.45 -10.95 10.72
N GLU A 141 -6.26 -9.93 10.47
CA GLU A 141 -7.56 -9.73 11.15
C GLU A 141 -8.54 -10.88 10.91
N MET A 142 -8.48 -11.47 9.72
CA MET A 142 -9.41 -12.52 9.28
C MET A 142 -9.01 -13.93 9.72
N MET A 143 -7.77 -14.09 10.19
CA MET A 143 -7.31 -15.28 10.90
C MET A 143 -7.59 -15.20 12.42
N GLY A 144 -8.21 -14.12 12.88
CA GLY A 144 -8.60 -13.92 14.28
C GLY A 144 -9.75 -14.82 14.76
N VAL A 145 -9.87 -14.96 16.08
CA VAL A 145 -10.92 -15.75 16.73
C VAL A 145 -12.30 -15.13 16.45
N GLY A 146 -13.24 -15.95 15.97
CA GLY A 146 -14.65 -15.54 15.77
C GLY A 146 -15.07 -15.25 14.34
N VAL A 147 -14.18 -15.42 13.36
CA VAL A 147 -14.55 -15.33 11.93
C VAL A 147 -15.23 -16.62 11.49
N LYS A 148 -16.43 -16.51 10.92
CA LYS A 148 -17.17 -17.66 10.38
C LYS A 148 -16.55 -18.09 9.05
N GLU A 149 -16.07 -19.34 9.00
CA GLU A 149 -15.42 -19.85 7.80
C GLU A 149 -16.41 -20.05 6.65
N SER A 150 -16.12 -19.43 5.51
CA SER A 150 -16.89 -19.55 4.27
C SER A 150 -15.96 -19.96 3.14
N ARG A 151 -16.52 -20.55 2.08
CA ARG A 151 -15.73 -20.93 0.88
C ARG A 151 -15.05 -19.72 0.24
N VAL A 152 -15.71 -18.57 0.25
CA VAL A 152 -15.18 -17.29 -0.25
C VAL A 152 -14.02 -16.80 0.62
N LEU A 153 -14.15 -16.93 1.95
CA LEU A 153 -13.08 -16.58 2.87
C LEU A 153 -11.84 -17.46 2.68
N GLN A 154 -12.04 -18.76 2.44
CA GLN A 154 -10.95 -19.70 2.21
C GLN A 154 -10.17 -19.36 0.93
N GLN A 155 -10.88 -19.12 -0.17
CA GLN A 155 -10.24 -18.67 -1.43
C GLN A 155 -9.43 -17.38 -1.22
N TRP A 156 -10.03 -16.41 -0.53
CA TRP A 156 -9.36 -15.14 -0.26
C TRP A 156 -8.12 -15.29 0.63
N LYS A 157 -8.13 -16.21 1.61
CA LYS A 157 -6.95 -16.53 2.43
C LYS A 157 -5.82 -17.11 1.59
N GLU A 158 -6.14 -18.04 0.69
CA GLU A 158 -5.16 -18.66 -0.22
C GLU A 158 -4.53 -17.62 -1.14
N ASP A 159 -5.35 -16.78 -1.77
CA ASP A 159 -4.88 -15.69 -2.65
C ASP A 159 -3.97 -14.71 -1.89
N THR A 160 -4.28 -14.42 -0.62
CA THR A 160 -3.50 -13.47 0.19
C THR A 160 -2.18 -14.05 0.70
N GLN A 161 -2.03 -15.37 0.85
CA GLN A 161 -0.77 -15.98 1.28
C GLN A 161 0.35 -15.78 0.25
N GLU A 162 0.05 -15.85 -1.05
CA GLU A 162 1.04 -15.61 -2.11
C GLU A 162 1.58 -14.18 -2.07
N GLU A 163 0.75 -13.21 -1.67
CA GLU A 163 1.13 -11.80 -1.54
C GLU A 163 2.12 -11.53 -0.41
N VAL A 164 2.10 -12.32 0.67
CA VAL A 164 3.04 -12.18 1.79
C VAL A 164 4.48 -12.32 1.32
N THR A 165 4.75 -13.25 0.40
CA THR A 165 6.10 -13.44 -0.17
C THR A 165 6.56 -12.22 -0.96
N TRP A 166 5.65 -11.60 -1.71
CA TRP A 166 5.93 -10.36 -2.45
C TRP A 166 6.23 -9.20 -1.52
N ILE A 167 5.55 -9.12 -0.38
CA ILE A 167 5.81 -8.08 0.62
C ILE A 167 7.22 -8.11 1.18
N LEU A 168 7.75 -9.30 1.46
CA LEU A 168 9.11 -9.44 1.99
C LEU A 168 10.15 -8.99 0.98
N ARG A 169 9.91 -9.28 -0.31
CA ARG A 169 10.77 -8.82 -1.42
C ARG A 169 10.70 -7.31 -1.60
N LEU A 170 9.50 -6.72 -1.56
CA LEU A 170 9.31 -5.28 -1.65
C LEU A 170 9.97 -4.56 -0.49
N ARG A 171 9.75 -5.02 0.75
CA ARG A 171 10.38 -4.46 1.95
C ARG A 171 11.90 -4.44 1.81
N LYS A 172 12.51 -5.58 1.48
CA LYS A 172 13.96 -5.69 1.33
C LYS A 172 14.50 -4.70 0.29
N LEU A 173 13.86 -4.63 -0.88
CA LEU A 173 14.25 -3.69 -1.93
C LEU A 173 14.15 -2.22 -1.48
N MET A 174 13.07 -1.88 -0.76
CA MET A 174 12.87 -0.54 -0.22
C MET A 174 13.94 -0.18 0.81
N GLU A 175 14.27 -1.09 1.72
CA GLU A 175 15.33 -0.91 2.72
C GLU A 175 16.72 -0.75 2.08
N GLU A 176 17.02 -1.50 1.02
CA GLU A 176 18.27 -1.37 0.26
C GLU A 176 18.37 -0.04 -0.50
N ARG A 177 17.25 0.51 -0.94
CA ARG A 177 17.20 1.74 -1.76
C ARG A 177 16.90 3.00 -0.96
N GLN A 178 16.44 2.90 0.28
CA GLN A 178 15.93 4.05 1.05
C GLN A 178 16.93 5.21 1.21
N GLY A 179 18.25 4.93 1.22
CA GLY A 179 19.28 5.97 1.28
C GLY A 179 19.32 6.90 0.05
N HIS A 180 18.70 6.49 -1.06
CA HIS A 180 18.59 7.26 -2.30
C HIS A 180 17.17 7.81 -2.53
N MET A 181 16.24 7.54 -1.62
CA MET A 181 14.85 7.96 -1.74
C MET A 181 14.61 9.26 -0.97
N ASP A 182 13.71 10.09 -1.49
CA ASP A 182 13.15 11.23 -0.78
C ASP A 182 12.03 10.71 0.13
N ALA A 183 12.25 10.81 1.45
CA ALA A 183 11.34 10.29 2.45
C ALA A 183 9.96 10.97 2.40
N PHE A 184 9.90 12.28 2.16
CA PHE A 184 8.62 12.99 2.09
C PHE A 184 7.85 12.64 0.83
N LYS A 185 8.53 12.54 -0.32
CA LYS A 185 7.91 12.04 -1.56
C LYS A 185 7.35 10.63 -1.34
N ALA A 186 8.12 9.76 -0.69
CA ALA A 186 7.69 8.41 -0.38
C ALA A 186 6.45 8.38 0.54
N ILE A 187 6.46 9.14 1.64
CA ILE A 187 5.31 9.26 2.56
C ILE A 187 4.06 9.74 1.82
N ASN A 188 4.18 10.78 0.98
CA ASN A 188 3.05 11.34 0.25
C ASN A 188 2.47 10.34 -0.76
N ILE A 189 3.33 9.67 -1.54
CA ILE A 189 2.89 8.64 -2.49
C ILE A 189 2.17 7.51 -1.77
N PHE A 190 2.75 6.99 -0.68
CA PHE A 190 2.17 5.89 0.06
C PHE A 190 0.80 6.27 0.67
N ARG A 191 0.72 7.46 1.27
CA ARG A 191 -0.52 7.99 1.83
C ARG A 191 -1.60 8.18 0.77
N GLU A 192 -1.24 8.70 -0.41
CA GLU A 192 -2.16 8.83 -1.53
C GLU A 192 -2.70 7.46 -1.98
N GLN A 193 -1.83 6.45 -2.07
CA GLN A 193 -2.28 5.09 -2.40
C GLN A 193 -3.20 4.49 -1.33
N MET A 194 -2.94 4.75 -0.05
CA MET A 194 -3.84 4.34 1.03
C MET A 194 -5.20 5.04 0.97
N MET A 195 -5.23 6.31 0.59
CA MET A 195 -6.50 7.03 0.31
C MET A 195 -7.23 6.44 -0.90
N ASN A 196 -6.51 6.02 -1.94
CA ASN A 196 -7.10 5.32 -3.08
C ASN A 196 -7.69 3.96 -2.67
N GLN A 197 -7.00 3.18 -1.84
CA GLN A 197 -7.55 1.94 -1.28
C GLN A 197 -8.80 2.21 -0.43
N LYS A 198 -8.81 3.29 0.36
CA LYS A 198 -10.00 3.70 1.10
C LYS A 198 -11.18 4.01 0.20
N SER A 199 -10.95 4.76 -0.88
CA SER A 199 -11.97 5.07 -1.88
C SER A 199 -12.50 3.79 -2.55
N PHE A 200 -11.60 2.88 -2.92
CA PHE A 200 -11.93 1.58 -3.48
C PHE A 200 -12.87 0.79 -2.56
N TYR A 201 -12.50 0.59 -1.29
CA TYR A 201 -13.33 -0.18 -0.35
C TYR A 201 -14.64 0.52 0.06
N LYS A 202 -14.71 1.85 -0.10
CA LYS A 202 -15.95 2.60 0.08
C LYS A 202 -16.91 2.40 -1.10
N ALA A 203 -16.40 2.21 -2.31
CA ALA A 203 -17.20 1.96 -3.51
C ALA A 203 -17.82 0.54 -3.54
N LEU A 204 -17.28 -0.39 -2.74
CA LEU A 204 -17.82 -1.74 -2.55
C LEU A 204 -19.00 -1.72 -1.59
N ALA A 205 -20.12 -1.15 -2.03
CA ALA A 205 -21.39 -1.30 -1.32
C ALA A 205 -21.87 -2.74 -1.47
N CYS A 206 -21.88 -3.50 -0.36
CA CYS A 206 -22.59 -4.77 -0.30
C CYS A 206 -24.03 -4.44 0.10
N ASP A 207 -24.98 -4.50 -0.84
CA ASP A 207 -26.38 -4.20 -0.55
C ASP A 207 -26.96 -5.19 0.48
N GLU A 208 -27.61 -4.67 1.51
CA GLU A 208 -28.37 -5.40 2.55
C GLU A 208 -29.75 -5.90 2.04
N GLU A 209 -30.03 -5.81 0.73
CA GLU A 209 -31.38 -6.03 0.19
C GLU A 209 -31.84 -7.51 0.21
N GLU A 210 -30.96 -8.48 0.47
CA GLU A 210 -31.36 -9.88 0.61
C GLU A 210 -31.84 -10.28 2.02
N LYS A 211 -31.72 -9.40 3.04
CA LYS A 211 -32.28 -9.69 4.39
C LYS A 211 -33.79 -9.47 4.50
N LYS A 212 -34.51 -9.24 3.39
CA LYS A 212 -35.97 -9.00 3.36
C LYS A 212 -36.75 -9.87 2.35
N ARG A 213 -36.30 -11.08 2.04
CA ARG A 213 -37.13 -12.07 1.32
C ARG A 213 -37.26 -13.37 2.07
#